data_AF-A0A7V9UAX8-F1
#
_entry.id   AF-A0A7V9UAX8-F1
#
_cell.length_a   1.000
_cell.length_b   1.000
_cell.length_c   1.000
_cell.angle_alpha   90.00
_cell.angle_beta   90.00
_cell.angle_gamma   90.00
#
_symmetry.space_group_name_H-M   'P 1'
#
loop_
_entity.id
_entity.type
_entity.pdbx_description
1 polymer ?
#
loop_
_entity_poly.entity_id
_entity_poly.type
_entity_poly.pdbx_seq_one_letter_code
_entity_poly.pdbx_strand_id
1 'polypeptide(L)'
;MTSVVLVIATSLLRESFETLLLLCGLALAMTAVALRLPPTGAEYRFGLMAEGIIACGIVLFGTSSSDIYIVYLAAPTFLAGLRGGLLPGLSVVGGEFVVAAAFQATTTQPDRPHFVALLGSWLFMAFSVCVLGAWIKQLQLLQRDTRLSPYASAHRLLGQLRAVTRELSGGLDIEVVSESVLSAASAALRGGRTALLLLGDSGDLTVVAHRGDAGFTSSLDRDPLVQRVLASHHAQQQHEPHGQAQHRFRACLPVMVGLRVIGVVVVD
;
A
#
# COMPACT_ATOMS: atom_id res chain seq x y z
N MET A 1 20.77 30.67 -17.99
CA MET A 1 21.34 30.50 -16.63
C MET A 1 22.57 31.38 -16.38
N THR A 2 23.30 31.81 -17.40
CA THR A 2 24.47 32.72 -17.28
C THR A 2 24.11 34.18 -16.95
N SER A 3 22.92 34.64 -17.35
CA SER A 3 22.45 36.02 -17.10
C SER A 3 22.01 36.30 -15.66
N VAL A 4 21.63 35.27 -14.89
CA VAL A 4 21.21 35.43 -13.48
C VAL A 4 22.41 35.57 -12.55
N VAL A 5 23.50 34.85 -12.85
CA VAL A 5 24.76 34.93 -12.09
C VAL A 5 25.41 36.31 -12.22
N LEU A 6 25.28 36.96 -13.40
CA LEU A 6 25.83 38.29 -13.65
C LEU A 6 25.06 39.41 -12.92
N VAL A 7 23.75 39.24 -12.72
CA VAL A 7 22.89 40.19 -11.98
C VAL A 7 23.13 40.07 -10.47
N ILE A 8 23.42 38.86 -9.98
CA ILE A 8 23.78 38.62 -8.57
C ILE A 8 25.17 39.17 -8.25
N ALA A 9 26.13 39.08 -9.17
CA ALA A 9 27.46 39.66 -9.00
C ALA A 9 27.47 41.19 -9.00
N THR A 10 26.50 41.83 -9.68
CA THR A 10 26.40 43.30 -9.75
C THR A 10 25.57 43.91 -8.61
N SER A 11 24.67 43.15 -7.97
CA SER A 11 23.90 43.62 -6.80
C SER A 11 24.65 43.50 -5.47
N LEU A 12 25.77 42.76 -5.43
CA LEU A 12 26.65 42.58 -4.26
C LEU A 12 27.41 43.84 -3.81
N LEU A 13 27.20 44.99 -4.47
CA LEU A 13 27.93 46.24 -4.22
C LEU A 13 27.08 47.36 -3.59
N ARG A 14 25.80 47.14 -3.26
CA ARG A 14 24.94 48.23 -2.74
C ARG A 14 23.99 47.77 -1.63
N GLU A 15 24.22 48.30 -0.43
CA GLU A 15 23.37 48.33 0.78
C GLU A 15 22.84 46.97 1.31
N SER A 16 23.23 46.64 2.53
CA SER A 16 23.06 45.35 3.24
C SER A 16 21.62 44.85 3.45
N PHE A 17 20.60 45.67 3.21
CA PHE A 17 19.20 45.29 3.38
C PHE A 17 18.55 44.79 2.08
N GLU A 18 18.88 45.41 0.93
CA GLU A 18 18.37 44.98 -0.37
C GLU A 18 18.96 43.64 -0.79
N THR A 19 20.23 43.41 -0.45
CA THR A 19 20.91 42.12 -0.62
C THR A 19 20.25 41.00 0.18
N LEU A 20 19.77 41.29 1.40
CA LEU A 20 19.05 40.32 2.26
C LEU A 20 17.66 39.98 1.70
N LEU A 21 16.92 40.97 1.22
CA LEU A 21 15.63 40.75 0.56
C LEU A 21 15.78 39.98 -0.76
N LEU A 22 16.82 40.29 -1.54
CA LEU A 22 17.17 39.53 -2.75
C LEU A 22 17.54 38.08 -2.42
N LEU A 23 18.27 37.86 -1.33
CA LEU A 23 18.67 36.53 -0.86
C LEU A 23 17.47 35.68 -0.42
N CYS A 24 16.61 36.25 0.43
CA CYS A 24 15.37 35.59 0.85
C CYS A 24 14.46 35.33 -0.36
N GLY A 25 14.35 36.26 -1.30
CA GLY A 25 13.55 36.12 -2.52
C GLY A 25 14.10 35.03 -3.46
N LEU A 26 15.43 34.97 -3.63
CA LEU A 26 16.09 33.96 -4.47
C LEU A 26 15.99 32.58 -3.84
N ALA A 27 16.23 32.46 -2.52
CA ALA A 27 16.03 31.22 -1.80
C ALA A 27 14.58 30.74 -1.98
N LEU A 28 13.58 31.58 -1.68
CA LEU A 28 12.17 31.24 -1.88
C LEU A 28 11.83 30.85 -3.33
N ALA A 29 12.37 31.55 -4.33
CA ALA A 29 12.16 31.24 -5.73
C ALA A 29 12.77 29.89 -6.12
N MET A 30 13.98 29.58 -5.64
CA MET A 30 14.64 28.30 -5.87
C MET A 30 13.92 27.17 -5.14
N THR A 31 13.47 27.39 -3.91
CA THR A 31 12.65 26.41 -3.18
C THR A 31 11.30 26.18 -3.88
N ALA A 32 10.70 27.23 -4.45
CA ALA A 32 9.47 27.15 -5.25
C ALA A 32 9.65 26.40 -6.57
N VAL A 33 10.83 26.47 -7.19
CA VAL A 33 11.19 25.67 -8.37
C VAL A 33 11.46 24.21 -7.97
N ALA A 34 12.19 23.98 -6.89
CA ALA A 34 12.45 22.65 -6.34
C ALA A 34 11.15 21.93 -5.89
N LEU A 35 10.14 22.69 -5.49
CA LEU A 35 8.79 22.23 -5.18
C LEU A 35 8.03 21.66 -6.40
N ARG A 36 8.40 22.05 -7.62
CA ARG A 36 7.73 21.62 -8.87
C ARG A 36 8.34 20.39 -9.51
N LEU A 37 9.53 19.99 -9.11
CA LEU A 37 10.26 18.86 -9.69
C LEU A 37 9.92 17.55 -8.94
N PRO A 38 9.73 16.43 -9.65
CA PRO A 38 9.49 15.14 -9.01
C PRO A 38 10.73 14.72 -8.18
N PRO A 39 10.55 14.24 -6.94
CA PRO A 39 11.63 14.03 -5.96
C PRO A 39 12.56 12.82 -6.26
N THR A 40 12.38 12.15 -7.39
CA THR A 40 13.09 10.91 -7.75
C THR A 40 14.25 11.10 -8.74
N GLY A 41 14.35 12.25 -9.41
CA GLY A 41 15.39 12.52 -10.40
C GLY A 41 16.75 12.88 -9.79
N ALA A 42 17.84 12.49 -10.47
CA ALA A 42 19.19 12.97 -10.14
C ALA A 42 19.27 14.50 -10.19
N GLU A 43 18.51 15.12 -11.10
CA GLU A 43 18.36 16.57 -11.27
C GLU A 43 17.88 17.27 -9.99
N TYR A 44 16.97 16.64 -9.23
CA TYR A 44 16.48 17.16 -7.96
C TYR A 44 17.58 17.21 -6.89
N ARG A 45 18.46 16.20 -6.86
CA ARG A 45 19.60 16.14 -5.93
C ARG A 45 20.62 17.22 -6.24
N PHE A 46 20.95 17.40 -7.52
CA PHE A 46 21.87 18.45 -7.96
C PHE A 46 21.31 19.84 -7.71
N GLY A 47 20.00 20.05 -7.89
CA GLY A 47 19.33 21.32 -7.60
C GLY A 47 19.46 21.74 -6.13
N LEU A 48 19.18 20.81 -5.20
CA LEU A 48 19.29 21.11 -3.77
C LEU A 48 20.74 21.31 -3.30
N MET A 49 21.67 20.53 -3.84
CA MET A 49 23.10 20.70 -3.55
C MET A 49 23.61 22.04 -4.05
N ALA A 50 23.23 22.45 -5.26
CA ALA A 50 23.55 23.76 -5.79
C ALA A 50 22.94 24.88 -4.94
N GLU A 51 21.70 24.74 -4.47
CA GLU A 51 21.03 25.73 -3.62
C GLU A 51 21.78 25.96 -2.29
N GLY A 52 22.13 24.89 -1.56
CA GLY A 52 22.89 25.01 -0.31
C GLY A 52 24.29 25.59 -0.51
N ILE A 53 25.01 25.15 -1.56
CA ILE A 53 26.33 25.67 -1.93
C ILE A 53 26.26 27.17 -2.25
N ILE A 54 25.27 27.60 -3.03
CA ILE A 54 25.10 29.02 -3.38
C ILE A 54 24.75 29.82 -2.13
N ALA A 55 23.83 29.35 -1.29
CA ALA A 55 23.45 30.05 -0.06
C ALA A 55 24.67 30.22 0.88
N CYS A 56 25.46 29.16 1.07
CA CYS A 56 26.68 29.19 1.86
C CYS A 56 27.72 30.17 1.28
N GLY A 57 27.93 30.14 -0.03
CA GLY A 57 28.81 31.08 -0.72
C GLY A 57 28.37 32.52 -0.51
N ILE A 58 27.09 32.83 -0.67
CA ILE A 58 26.61 34.20 -0.52
C ILE A 58 26.74 34.68 0.94
N VAL A 59 26.47 33.83 1.93
CA VAL A 59 26.65 34.19 3.35
C VAL A 59 28.12 34.49 3.66
N LEU A 60 29.05 33.63 3.22
CA LEU A 60 30.47 33.77 3.51
C LEU A 60 31.16 34.91 2.74
N PHE A 61 30.80 35.13 1.48
CA PHE A 61 31.43 36.15 0.64
C PHE A 61 30.69 37.50 0.63
N GLY A 62 29.41 37.53 0.99
CA GLY A 62 28.55 38.71 0.85
C GLY A 62 28.36 39.53 2.12
N THR A 63 28.77 39.04 3.30
CA THR A 63 28.50 39.74 4.57
C THR A 63 29.75 39.90 5.42
N SER A 64 29.99 41.12 5.92
CA SER A 64 31.11 41.43 6.82
C SER A 64 30.84 40.98 8.28
N SER A 65 29.61 40.59 8.60
CA SER A 65 29.19 40.05 9.90
C SER A 65 28.50 38.70 9.68
N SER A 66 29.31 37.67 9.44
CA SER A 66 28.87 36.32 9.11
C SER A 66 28.08 35.61 10.22
N ASP A 67 28.28 35.98 11.49
CA ASP A 67 27.80 35.21 12.65
C ASP A 67 26.29 35.09 12.75
N ILE A 68 25.55 36.12 12.31
CA ILE A 68 24.08 36.16 12.40
C ILE A 68 23.44 35.29 11.30
N TYR A 69 24.09 35.19 10.14
CA TYR A 69 23.52 34.56 8.95
C TYR A 69 23.76 33.06 8.86
N ILE A 70 24.63 32.52 9.71
CA ILE A 70 24.95 31.09 9.79
C ILE A 70 23.72 30.23 10.15
N VAL A 71 22.76 30.77 10.90
CA VAL A 71 21.49 30.08 11.22
C VAL A 71 20.65 29.81 9.97
N TYR A 72 20.73 30.68 8.94
CA TYR A 72 19.97 30.49 7.71
C TYR A 72 20.45 29.30 6.88
N LEU A 73 21.70 28.86 7.07
CA LEU A 73 22.24 27.68 6.39
C LEU A 73 21.67 26.35 6.94
N ALA A 74 21.01 26.38 8.10
CA ALA A 74 20.28 25.23 8.60
C ALA A 74 19.02 24.91 7.77
N ALA A 75 18.45 25.90 7.08
CA ALA A 75 17.23 25.72 6.28
C ALA A 75 17.44 24.81 5.05
N PRO A 76 18.43 25.04 4.16
CA PRO A 76 18.64 24.17 3.00
C PRO A 76 19.01 22.74 3.41
N THR A 77 19.80 22.57 4.47
CA THR A 77 20.18 21.25 5.00
C THR A 77 18.99 20.49 5.61
N PHE A 78 18.12 21.19 6.34
CA PHE A 78 16.85 20.62 6.81
C PHE A 78 15.97 20.15 5.65
N LEU A 79 15.78 21.01 4.65
CA LEU A 79 14.89 20.78 3.53
C LEU A 79 15.41 19.61 2.67
N ALA A 80 16.72 19.50 2.53
CA ALA A 80 17.41 18.36 1.91
C ALA A 80 17.15 17.04 2.64
N GLY A 81 17.31 17.03 3.96
CA GLY A 81 17.00 15.86 4.79
C GLY A 81 15.51 15.48 4.67
N LEU A 82 14.62 16.46 4.78
CA LEU A 82 13.17 16.27 4.78
C LEU A 82 12.64 15.70 3.45
N ARG A 83 13.19 16.12 2.31
CA ARG A 83 12.71 15.66 1.00
C ARG A 83 13.54 14.55 0.41
N GLY A 84 14.86 14.70 0.42
CA GLY A 84 15.80 13.75 -0.15
C GLY A 84 16.05 12.54 0.74
N GLY A 85 15.85 12.67 2.05
CA GLY A 85 16.34 11.71 3.04
C GLY A 85 17.80 11.98 3.41
N LEU A 86 18.44 11.02 4.08
CA LEU A 86 19.76 11.24 4.67
C LEU A 86 20.86 11.48 3.63
N LEU A 87 20.91 10.69 2.56
CA LEU A 87 21.99 10.77 1.56
C LEU A 87 22.05 12.13 0.84
N PRO A 88 20.94 12.69 0.29
CA PRO A 88 20.97 14.02 -0.29
C PRO A 88 21.26 15.11 0.75
N GLY A 89 20.73 14.99 1.98
CA GLY A 89 21.02 15.95 3.04
C GLY A 89 22.51 16.03 3.38
N LEU A 90 23.18 14.89 3.49
CA LEU A 90 24.64 14.83 3.70
C LEU A 90 25.43 15.44 2.54
N SER A 91 24.95 15.30 1.30
CA SER A 91 25.62 15.92 0.15
C SER A 91 25.57 17.44 0.18
N VAL A 92 24.50 18.03 0.72
CA VAL A 92 24.37 19.48 0.93
C VAL A 92 25.34 19.93 2.03
N VAL A 93 25.31 19.28 3.20
CA VAL A 93 26.23 19.59 4.32
C VAL A 93 27.70 19.48 3.87
N GLY A 94 28.03 18.45 3.10
CA GLY A 94 29.37 18.28 2.53
C GLY A 94 29.74 19.38 1.53
N GLY A 95 28.80 19.81 0.70
CA GLY A 95 29.01 20.94 -0.22
C GLY A 95 29.29 22.25 0.51
N GLU A 96 28.49 22.56 1.53
CA GLU A 96 28.68 23.76 2.36
C GLU A 96 30.01 23.71 3.11
N PHE A 97 30.42 22.54 3.62
CA PHE A 97 31.74 22.35 4.22
C PHE A 97 32.88 22.65 3.26
N VAL A 98 32.81 22.16 2.02
CA VAL A 98 33.83 22.41 0.99
C VAL A 98 33.93 23.91 0.68
N VAL A 99 32.81 24.61 0.56
CA VAL A 99 32.79 26.08 0.33
C VAL A 99 33.42 26.80 1.51
N ALA A 100 33.06 26.44 2.75
CA ALA A 100 33.62 27.06 3.94
C ALA A 100 35.12 26.79 4.11
N ALA A 101 35.58 25.58 3.79
CA ALA A 101 37.00 25.23 3.80
C ALA A 101 37.77 25.99 2.72
N ALA A 102 37.20 26.15 1.52
CA ALA A 102 37.80 26.94 0.45
C ALA A 102 37.91 28.42 0.83
N PHE A 103 36.86 29.00 1.42
CA PHE A 103 36.87 30.37 1.96
C PHE A 103 37.98 30.55 3.00
N GLN A 104 38.14 29.60 3.90
CA GLN A 104 39.21 29.63 4.91
C GLN A 104 40.61 29.53 4.31
N ALA A 105 40.77 28.79 3.22
CA ALA A 105 42.04 28.66 2.52
C ALA A 105 42.45 29.97 1.81
N THR A 106 41.47 30.73 1.30
CA THR A 106 41.71 32.01 0.63
C THR A 106 41.89 33.19 1.58
N THR A 107 41.38 33.09 2.80
CA THR A 107 41.38 34.21 3.75
C THR A 107 42.52 34.10 4.76
N THR A 108 43.45 35.06 4.74
CA THR A 108 44.54 35.22 5.72
C THR A 108 44.07 36.01 6.95
N GLN A 109 42.99 35.57 7.60
CA GLN A 109 42.51 36.21 8.83
C GLN A 109 43.33 35.76 10.05
N PRO A 110 43.64 36.68 10.99
CA PRO A 110 44.38 36.37 12.22
C PRO A 110 43.62 35.44 13.18
N ASP A 111 42.27 35.39 13.09
CA ASP A 111 41.40 34.64 14.02
C ASP A 111 40.99 33.25 13.52
N ARG A 112 41.92 32.53 12.87
CA ARG A 112 41.70 31.14 12.42
C ARG A 112 41.10 30.19 13.48
N PRO A 113 41.59 30.13 14.74
CA PRO A 113 41.05 29.16 15.70
C PRO A 113 39.59 29.45 16.07
N HIS A 114 39.18 30.72 16.09
CA HIS A 114 37.80 31.10 16.36
C HIS A 114 36.86 30.67 15.23
N PHE A 115 37.26 30.90 13.97
CA PHE A 115 36.49 30.50 12.81
C PHE A 115 36.32 28.96 12.72
N VAL A 116 37.37 28.19 13.03
CA VAL A 116 37.29 26.72 13.03
C VAL A 116 36.35 26.21 14.12
N ALA A 117 36.36 26.81 15.31
CA ALA A 117 35.44 26.46 16.40
C ALA A 117 33.98 26.76 16.01
N LEU A 118 33.74 27.92 15.40
CA LEU A 118 32.42 28.32 14.90
C LEU A 118 31.92 27.35 13.80
N LEU A 119 32.77 27.03 12.82
CA LEU A 119 32.48 26.05 11.78
C LEU A 119 32.14 24.67 12.33
N GLY A 120 32.90 24.20 13.31
CA GLY A 120 32.64 22.90 13.94
C GLY A 120 31.27 22.84 14.60
N SER A 121 30.93 23.87 15.38
CA SER A 121 29.62 23.98 16.02
C SER A 121 28.48 24.04 14.99
N TRP A 122 28.70 24.73 13.88
CA TRP A 122 27.71 24.87 12.81
C TRP A 122 27.53 23.60 11.99
N LEU A 123 28.61 22.90 11.61
CA LEU A 123 28.53 21.62 10.92
C LEU A 123 27.74 20.59 11.75
N PHE A 124 27.98 20.59 13.06
CA PHE A 124 27.23 19.75 13.99
C PHE A 124 25.74 20.08 14.00
N MET A 125 25.39 21.38 14.00
CA MET A 125 24.01 21.85 13.89
C MET A 125 23.37 21.44 12.55
N ALA A 126 24.03 21.71 11.43
CA ALA A 126 23.58 21.37 10.08
C ALA A 126 23.35 19.87 9.91
N PHE A 127 24.27 19.06 10.44
CA PHE A 127 24.13 17.60 10.49
C PHE A 127 22.92 17.17 11.32
N SER A 128 22.75 17.73 12.53
CA SER A 128 21.64 17.41 13.43
C SER A 128 20.29 17.72 12.78
N VAL A 129 20.19 18.88 12.13
CA VAL A 129 18.99 19.34 11.44
C VAL A 129 18.69 18.49 10.20
N CYS A 130 19.72 18.09 9.44
CA CYS A 130 19.59 17.14 8.34
C CYS A 130 19.04 15.78 8.81
N VAL A 131 19.60 15.22 9.89
CA VAL A 131 19.13 13.96 10.49
C VAL A 131 17.68 14.08 10.94
N LEU A 132 17.31 15.20 11.58
CA LEU A 132 15.94 15.47 11.99
C LEU A 132 14.98 15.51 10.79
N GLY A 133 15.35 16.18 9.71
CA GLY A 133 14.57 16.21 8.47
C GLY A 133 14.37 14.80 7.89
N ALA A 134 15.44 14.03 7.80
CA ALA A 134 15.38 12.64 7.29
C ALA A 134 14.52 11.74 8.19
N TRP A 135 14.57 11.93 9.51
CA TRP A 135 13.72 11.22 10.46
C TRP A 135 12.24 11.55 10.27
N ILE A 136 11.90 12.84 10.13
CA ILE A 136 10.52 13.28 9.86
C ILE A 136 10.01 12.66 8.57
N LYS A 137 10.83 12.62 7.50
CA LYS A 137 10.48 11.93 6.26
C LYS A 137 10.17 10.45 6.50
N GLN A 138 11.01 9.76 7.27
CA GLN A 138 10.82 8.35 7.61
C GLN A 138 9.50 8.12 8.35
N LEU A 139 9.17 8.99 9.32
CA LEU A 139 7.88 8.94 10.02
C LEU A 139 6.70 9.17 9.07
N GLN A 140 6.81 10.10 8.12
CA GLN A 140 5.75 10.34 7.12
C GLN A 140 5.53 9.13 6.19
N LEU A 141 6.60 8.42 5.83
CA LEU A 141 6.51 7.19 5.04
C LEU A 141 5.80 6.09 5.84
N LEU A 142 6.20 5.86 7.09
CA LEU A 142 5.55 4.90 7.98
C LEU A 142 4.06 5.22 8.22
N GLN A 143 3.72 6.51 8.35
CA GLN A 143 2.34 6.96 8.48
C GLN A 143 1.50 6.76 7.21
N ARG A 144 2.09 6.90 6.02
CA ARG A 144 1.38 6.60 4.76
C ARG A 144 1.03 5.13 4.66
N ASP A 145 1.98 4.24 4.97
CA ASP A 145 1.77 2.79 4.92
C ASP A 145 0.70 2.35 5.93
N THR A 146 0.73 2.93 7.14
CA THR A 146 -0.25 2.65 8.19
C THR A 146 -1.61 3.31 7.99
N ARG A 147 -1.75 4.37 7.18
CA ARG A 147 -3.07 4.95 6.83
C ARG A 147 -3.72 4.23 5.64
N LEU A 148 -2.93 3.73 4.71
CA LEU A 148 -3.43 2.93 3.57
C LEU A 148 -3.95 1.56 4.02
N SER A 149 -3.33 0.94 5.02
CA SER A 149 -3.68 -0.41 5.47
C SER A 149 -5.09 -0.56 6.09
N PRO A 150 -5.54 0.29 7.05
CA PRO A 150 -6.88 0.18 7.66
C PRO A 150 -7.99 0.52 6.67
N TYR A 151 -7.82 1.58 5.87
CA TYR A 151 -8.86 2.01 4.93
C TYR A 151 -9.02 1.02 3.77
N ALA A 152 -7.92 0.46 3.26
CA ALA A 152 -7.95 -0.63 2.28
C ALA A 152 -8.60 -1.89 2.84
N SER A 153 -8.35 -2.22 4.12
CA SER A 153 -8.99 -3.37 4.78
C SER A 153 -10.50 -3.19 4.93
N ALA A 154 -10.98 -1.99 5.28
CA ALA A 154 -12.41 -1.68 5.39
C ALA A 154 -13.12 -1.71 4.02
N HIS A 155 -12.49 -1.18 2.97
CA HIS A 155 -13.04 -1.26 1.60
C HIS A 155 -13.09 -2.70 1.08
N ARG A 156 -12.11 -3.54 1.44
CA ARG A 156 -12.12 -4.96 1.09
C ARG A 156 -13.27 -5.71 1.78
N LEU A 157 -13.52 -5.41 3.06
CA LEU A 157 -14.65 -5.97 3.80
C LEU A 157 -16.00 -5.53 3.23
N LEU A 158 -16.14 -4.24 2.87
CA LEU A 158 -17.35 -3.74 2.20
C LEU A 158 -17.54 -4.36 0.82
N GLY A 159 -16.46 -4.58 0.06
CA GLY A 159 -16.50 -5.31 -1.21
C GLY A 159 -16.95 -6.76 -1.05
N GLN A 160 -16.44 -7.46 -0.03
CA GLN A 160 -16.83 -8.82 0.32
C GLN A 160 -18.30 -8.89 0.76
N LEU A 161 -18.75 -7.98 1.63
CA LEU A 161 -20.16 -7.88 2.02
C LEU A 161 -21.06 -7.60 0.82
N ARG A 162 -20.64 -6.70 -0.07
CA ARG A 162 -21.43 -6.36 -1.26
C ARG A 162 -21.50 -7.52 -2.25
N ALA A 163 -20.43 -8.30 -2.39
CA ALA A 163 -20.42 -9.54 -3.17
C ALA A 163 -21.36 -10.59 -2.57
N VAL A 164 -21.28 -10.82 -1.26
CA VAL A 164 -22.17 -11.75 -0.53
C VAL A 164 -23.63 -11.32 -0.66
N THR A 165 -23.96 -10.03 -0.46
CA THR A 165 -25.35 -9.56 -0.63
C THR A 165 -25.86 -9.66 -2.07
N ARG A 166 -24.95 -9.61 -3.05
CA ARG A 166 -25.31 -9.67 -4.47
C ARG A 166 -25.46 -11.12 -4.95
N GLU A 167 -24.68 -12.06 -4.40
CA GLU A 167 -24.92 -13.50 -4.56
C GLU A 167 -26.22 -13.93 -3.87
N LEU A 168 -26.54 -13.39 -2.69
CA LEU A 168 -27.84 -13.63 -2.05
C LEU A 168 -29.02 -13.01 -2.81
N SER A 169 -28.82 -11.88 -3.49
CA SER A 169 -29.85 -11.21 -4.30
C SER A 169 -30.15 -11.93 -5.62
N GLY A 170 -29.31 -12.88 -6.04
CA GLY A 170 -29.48 -13.65 -7.28
C GLY A 170 -30.46 -14.83 -7.18
N GLY A 171 -30.95 -15.15 -5.98
CA GLY A 171 -32.02 -16.13 -5.81
C GLY A 171 -31.98 -16.84 -4.47
N LEU A 172 -32.77 -16.34 -3.52
CA LEU A 172 -33.34 -17.15 -2.42
C LEU A 172 -34.44 -18.08 -2.95
N ASP A 173 -34.49 -18.30 -4.27
CA ASP A 173 -35.38 -19.25 -4.88
C ASP A 173 -34.72 -20.63 -4.79
N ILE A 174 -35.10 -21.32 -3.73
CA ILE A 174 -34.67 -22.68 -3.42
C ILE A 174 -34.86 -23.59 -4.64
N GLU A 175 -35.85 -23.32 -5.49
CA GLU A 175 -36.14 -24.10 -6.69
C GLU A 175 -35.04 -23.94 -7.75
N VAL A 176 -34.62 -22.70 -8.05
CA VAL A 176 -33.56 -22.41 -9.04
C VAL A 176 -32.20 -22.98 -8.61
N VAL A 177 -31.86 -22.81 -7.33
CA VAL A 177 -30.60 -23.35 -6.79
C VAL A 177 -30.62 -24.86 -6.82
N SER A 178 -31.72 -25.49 -6.38
CA SER A 178 -31.85 -26.95 -6.36
C SER A 178 -31.76 -27.55 -7.76
N GLU A 179 -32.37 -26.90 -8.75
CA GLU A 179 -32.31 -27.34 -10.15
C GLU A 179 -30.89 -27.23 -10.73
N SER A 180 -30.15 -26.17 -10.40
CA SER A 180 -28.76 -26.01 -10.83
C SER A 180 -27.85 -27.10 -10.24
N VAL A 181 -28.05 -27.45 -8.96
CA VAL A 181 -27.29 -28.51 -8.26
C VAL A 181 -27.63 -29.88 -8.84
N LEU A 182 -28.90 -30.18 -9.08
CA LEU A 182 -29.34 -31.42 -9.73
C LEU A 182 -28.78 -31.55 -11.15
N SER A 183 -28.76 -30.44 -11.90
CA SER A 183 -28.18 -30.41 -13.25
C SER A 183 -26.69 -30.72 -13.24
N ALA A 184 -25.94 -30.10 -12.33
CA ALA A 184 -24.50 -30.38 -12.18
C ALA A 184 -24.23 -31.83 -11.75
N ALA A 185 -25.01 -32.37 -10.79
CA ALA A 185 -24.85 -33.73 -10.31
C ALA A 185 -25.19 -34.78 -11.38
N SER A 186 -26.29 -34.59 -12.12
CA SER A 186 -26.69 -35.48 -13.22
C SER A 186 -25.66 -35.46 -14.35
N ALA A 187 -25.14 -34.29 -14.72
CA ALA A 187 -24.10 -34.17 -15.75
C ALA A 187 -22.78 -34.87 -15.35
N ALA A 188 -22.38 -34.77 -14.08
CA ALA A 188 -21.14 -35.37 -13.59
C ALA A 188 -21.21 -36.89 -13.46
N LEU A 189 -22.35 -37.42 -12.98
CA LEU A 189 -22.51 -38.84 -12.64
C LEU A 189 -23.22 -39.66 -13.72
N ARG A 190 -23.76 -39.00 -14.75
CA ARG A 190 -24.51 -39.64 -15.86
C ARG A 190 -25.69 -40.50 -15.38
N GLY A 191 -26.28 -40.15 -14.25
CA GLY A 191 -27.48 -40.82 -13.72
C GLY A 191 -28.77 -40.28 -14.36
N GLY A 192 -29.73 -41.17 -14.56
CA GLY A 192 -31.04 -40.87 -15.16
C GLY A 192 -32.05 -40.33 -14.14
N ARG A 193 -31.83 -40.60 -12.85
CA ARG A 193 -32.69 -40.17 -11.75
C ARG A 193 -31.84 -39.47 -10.69
N THR A 194 -32.25 -38.28 -10.29
CA THR A 194 -31.54 -37.50 -9.27
C THR A 194 -32.53 -36.84 -8.31
N ALA A 195 -32.19 -36.79 -7.03
CA ALA A 195 -32.98 -36.08 -6.03
C ALA A 195 -32.07 -35.36 -5.04
N LEU A 196 -32.48 -34.17 -4.64
CA LEU A 196 -31.84 -33.36 -3.62
C LEU A 196 -32.72 -33.38 -2.38
N LEU A 197 -32.17 -33.88 -1.28
CA LEU A 197 -32.77 -33.84 0.04
C LEU A 197 -32.07 -32.78 0.88
N LEU A 198 -32.83 -31.94 1.58
CA LEU A 198 -32.30 -31.04 2.59
C LEU A 198 -32.63 -31.55 3.99
N LEU A 199 -31.67 -31.41 4.89
CA LEU A 199 -31.82 -31.72 6.29
C LEU A 199 -32.43 -30.52 7.00
N GLY A 200 -33.66 -30.67 7.50
CA GLY A 200 -34.32 -29.67 8.31
C GLY A 200 -33.69 -29.56 9.70
N ASP A 201 -33.99 -28.48 10.42
CA ASP A 201 -33.49 -28.26 11.79
C ASP A 201 -33.99 -29.32 12.79
N SER A 202 -35.11 -30.00 12.50
CA SER A 202 -35.63 -31.14 13.27
C SER A 202 -34.87 -32.46 13.01
N GLY A 203 -33.98 -32.49 12.01
CA GLY A 203 -33.30 -33.71 11.56
C GLY A 203 -34.07 -34.51 10.52
N ASP A 204 -35.24 -34.05 10.09
CA ASP A 204 -36.03 -34.69 9.03
C ASP A 204 -35.48 -34.31 7.65
N LEU A 205 -35.49 -35.27 6.71
CA LEU A 205 -35.08 -35.00 5.33
C LEU A 205 -36.31 -34.65 4.50
N THR A 206 -36.22 -33.51 3.82
CA THR A 206 -37.25 -33.08 2.88
C THR A 206 -36.70 -33.12 1.46
N VAL A 207 -37.44 -33.73 0.54
CA VAL A 207 -37.08 -33.72 -0.88
C VAL A 207 -37.43 -32.34 -1.42
N VAL A 208 -36.41 -31.60 -1.85
CA VAL A 208 -36.57 -30.22 -2.32
C VAL A 208 -36.71 -30.14 -3.83
N ALA A 209 -35.98 -31.00 -4.54
CA ALA A 209 -36.12 -31.13 -5.97
C ALA A 209 -35.77 -32.55 -6.41
N HIS A 210 -36.35 -32.97 -7.52
CA HIS A 210 -36.08 -34.27 -8.14
C HIS A 210 -36.12 -34.17 -9.65
N ARG A 211 -35.43 -35.10 -10.31
CA ARG A 211 -35.49 -35.32 -11.76
C ARG A 211 -35.56 -36.81 -12.02
N GLY A 212 -36.58 -37.25 -12.76
CA GLY A 212 -36.86 -38.66 -13.01
C GLY A 212 -38.30 -39.04 -12.66
N ASP A 213 -38.52 -40.32 -12.38
CA ASP A 213 -39.85 -40.89 -12.10
C ASP A 213 -40.38 -40.47 -10.71
N ALA A 214 -41.65 -40.11 -10.61
CA ALA A 214 -42.27 -39.60 -9.38
C ALA A 214 -42.29 -40.64 -8.25
N GLY A 215 -42.24 -41.94 -8.56
CA GLY A 215 -42.14 -43.00 -7.57
C GLY A 215 -40.81 -43.03 -6.79
N PHE A 216 -39.74 -42.44 -7.36
CA PHE A 216 -38.38 -42.47 -6.82
C PHE A 216 -38.24 -41.76 -5.47
N THR A 217 -39.00 -40.69 -5.24
CA THR A 217 -38.83 -39.82 -4.07
C THR A 217 -39.50 -40.32 -2.79
N SER A 218 -40.48 -41.23 -2.94
CA SER A 218 -41.35 -41.71 -1.85
C SER A 218 -40.65 -42.52 -0.75
N SER A 219 -39.43 -43.02 -1.00
CA SER A 219 -38.68 -43.88 -0.08
C SER A 219 -37.29 -43.36 0.31
N LEU A 220 -36.88 -42.19 -0.20
CA LEU A 220 -35.50 -41.69 -0.05
C LEU A 220 -35.15 -41.27 1.39
N ASP A 221 -36.10 -40.74 2.13
CA ASP A 221 -35.91 -40.32 3.54
C ASP A 221 -35.56 -41.50 4.46
N ARG A 222 -36.09 -42.69 4.15
CA ARG A 222 -35.85 -43.92 4.92
C ARG A 222 -34.74 -44.79 4.33
N ASP A 223 -33.97 -44.26 3.38
CA ASP A 223 -32.98 -45.06 2.69
C ASP A 223 -31.71 -45.28 3.53
N PRO A 224 -31.26 -46.53 3.73
CA PRO A 224 -30.07 -46.83 4.51
C PRO A 224 -28.77 -46.26 3.89
N LEU A 225 -28.73 -45.96 2.59
CA LEU A 225 -27.59 -45.26 1.98
C LEU A 225 -27.55 -43.79 2.36
N VAL A 226 -28.70 -43.12 2.33
CA VAL A 226 -28.81 -41.70 2.68
C VAL A 226 -28.45 -41.50 4.15
N GLN A 227 -28.95 -42.39 5.04
CA GLN A 227 -28.60 -42.36 6.46
C GLN A 227 -27.11 -42.59 6.72
N ARG A 228 -26.47 -43.51 5.98
CA ARG A 228 -25.02 -43.75 6.10
C ARG A 228 -24.19 -42.55 5.64
N VAL A 229 -24.64 -41.84 4.62
CA VAL A 229 -23.97 -40.61 4.13
C VAL A 229 -24.13 -39.48 5.14
N LEU A 230 -25.31 -39.33 5.72
CA LEU A 230 -25.56 -38.36 6.79
C LEU A 230 -24.77 -38.65 8.06
N ALA A 231 -24.55 -39.92 8.40
CA ALA A 231 -23.75 -40.28 9.57
C ALA A 231 -22.24 -40.18 9.32
N SER A 232 -21.77 -40.56 8.12
CA SER A 232 -20.34 -40.59 7.79
C SER A 232 -19.81 -39.28 7.24
N HIS A 233 -20.66 -38.42 6.68
CA HIS A 233 -20.29 -37.21 5.92
C HIS A 233 -19.40 -37.51 4.70
N HIS A 234 -19.38 -38.75 4.22
CA HIS A 234 -18.61 -39.18 3.06
C HIS A 234 -19.55 -39.63 1.95
N ALA A 235 -19.17 -39.39 0.70
CA ALA A 235 -19.89 -39.92 -0.45
C ALA A 235 -19.90 -41.45 -0.41
N GLN A 236 -21.07 -42.05 -0.64
CA GLN A 236 -21.25 -43.50 -0.65
C GLN A 236 -21.81 -43.92 -2.00
N GLN A 237 -21.36 -45.06 -2.49
CA GLN A 237 -21.87 -45.68 -3.71
C GLN A 237 -22.24 -47.13 -3.40
N GLN A 238 -23.39 -47.56 -3.90
CA GLN A 238 -23.84 -48.94 -3.80
C GLN A 238 -24.25 -49.45 -5.17
N HIS A 239 -23.93 -50.72 -5.44
CA HIS A 239 -24.39 -51.44 -6.61
C HIS A 239 -25.79 -51.97 -6.33
N GLU A 240 -26.80 -51.57 -7.09
CA GLU A 240 -28.16 -52.08 -6.89
C GLU A 240 -28.34 -53.45 -7.59
N PRO A 241 -28.88 -54.47 -6.89
CA PRO A 241 -29.01 -55.81 -7.45
C PRO A 241 -30.20 -55.98 -8.41
N HIS A 242 -31.19 -55.09 -8.42
CA HIS A 242 -32.41 -55.21 -9.24
C HIS A 242 -32.65 -53.92 -10.07
N GLY A 243 -32.79 -54.07 -11.39
CA GLY A 243 -32.98 -52.95 -12.34
C GLY A 243 -32.48 -53.28 -13.76
N GLN A 244 -32.85 -52.49 -14.76
CA GLN A 244 -32.38 -52.65 -16.15
C GLN A 244 -30.85 -52.50 -16.21
N ALA A 245 -30.19 -53.39 -16.97
CA ALA A 245 -28.74 -53.64 -16.96
C ALA A 245 -27.81 -52.44 -17.27
N GLN A 246 -28.34 -51.27 -17.63
CA GLN A 246 -27.58 -50.08 -18.00
C GLN A 246 -27.43 -49.02 -16.88
N HIS A 247 -28.17 -49.13 -15.76
CA HIS A 247 -28.17 -48.15 -14.65
C HIS A 247 -27.98 -48.88 -13.31
N ARG A 248 -26.75 -49.35 -13.03
CA ARG A 248 -26.49 -50.30 -11.93
C ARG A 248 -25.70 -49.70 -10.77
N PHE A 249 -25.68 -48.39 -10.62
CA PHE A 249 -24.98 -47.74 -9.52
C PHE A 249 -25.81 -46.61 -8.95
N ARG A 250 -25.99 -46.65 -7.64
CA ARG A 250 -26.60 -45.58 -6.89
C ARG A 250 -25.51 -44.87 -6.08
N ALA A 251 -25.38 -43.57 -6.29
CA ALA A 251 -24.44 -42.72 -5.59
C ALA A 251 -25.19 -41.72 -4.72
N CYS A 252 -24.71 -41.53 -3.49
CA CYS A 252 -25.24 -40.56 -2.54
C CYS A 252 -24.09 -39.65 -2.11
N LEU A 253 -24.23 -38.35 -2.31
CA LEU A 253 -23.21 -37.35 -2.00
C LEU A 253 -23.73 -36.37 -0.95
N PRO A 254 -22.96 -36.11 0.13
CA PRO A 254 -23.34 -35.12 1.12
C PRO A 254 -23.19 -33.72 0.53
N VAL A 255 -24.20 -32.86 0.75
CA VAL A 255 -24.13 -31.44 0.42
C VAL A 255 -23.65 -30.69 1.66
N MET A 256 -22.49 -30.04 1.53
CA MET A 256 -21.78 -29.42 2.64
C MET A 256 -21.74 -27.90 2.49
N VAL A 257 -21.98 -27.19 3.58
CA VAL A 257 -21.64 -25.76 3.72
C VAL A 257 -20.55 -25.65 4.79
N GLY A 258 -19.32 -25.44 4.34
CA GLY A 258 -18.14 -25.54 5.21
C GLY A 258 -17.97 -26.96 5.74
N LEU A 259 -18.18 -27.14 7.05
CA LEU A 259 -18.07 -28.44 7.74
C LEU A 259 -19.43 -29.05 8.13
N ARG A 260 -20.55 -28.37 7.83
CA ARG A 260 -21.90 -28.82 8.18
C ARG A 260 -22.56 -29.48 6.96
N VAL A 261 -23.09 -30.68 7.14
CA VAL A 261 -23.98 -31.31 6.16
C VAL A 261 -25.33 -30.59 6.23
N ILE A 262 -25.78 -30.09 5.08
CA ILE A 262 -27.09 -29.44 4.94
C ILE A 262 -28.10 -30.29 4.15
N GLY A 263 -27.63 -31.37 3.51
CA GLY A 263 -28.47 -32.21 2.68
C GLY A 263 -27.69 -33.34 2.01
N VAL A 264 -28.37 -34.10 1.16
CA VAL A 264 -27.80 -35.21 0.39
C VAL A 264 -28.36 -35.17 -1.03
N VAL A 265 -27.49 -35.38 -2.02
CA VAL A 265 -27.88 -35.64 -3.40
C VAL A 265 -27.81 -37.14 -3.65
N VAL A 266 -28.91 -37.71 -4.16
CA VAL A 266 -29.00 -39.11 -4.57
C VAL A 266 -29.04 -39.13 -6.10
N VAL A 267 -28.22 -40.01 -6.69
CA VAL A 267 -28.14 -40.24 -8.13
C VAL A 267 -28.24 -41.72 -8.43
N ASP A 268 -29.07 -42.08 -9.39
CA ASP A 268 -29.34 -43.44 -9.88
C ASP A 268 -29.39 -43.46 -11.43
#